data_AF-A0A8C6TPS6-F1
#
_entry.id   AF-A0A8C6TPS6-F1
#
_cell.length_a   1.000
_cell.length_b   1.000
_cell.length_c   1.000
_cell.angle_alpha   90.00
_cell.angle_beta   90.00
_cell.angle_gamma   90.00
#
_symmetry.space_group_name_H-M   'P 1'
#
loop_
_entity.id
_entity.type
_entity.pdbx_description
1 polymer ?
#
loop_
_entity_poly.entity_id
_entity_poly.type
_entity_poly.pdbx_seq_one_letter_code
_entity_poly.pdbx_strand_id
1 'polypeptide(L)'
;MVQVGGRVFQGPTEIEDENGLKKQTEEHLALTVLNHWEEIPRVGCKLVPEHVETRPLLNPDKPGIEQGRIEMWVDMFPMDSPAPGPALDVSPRKPKRYELRVIIWNTDEVILEDDDYFTGEKSSDIFVRGWLKGQQEDKQDTDVHYHSLTGEGNFNWRFVFPFDYLMAEEKIVISKKESMFSWDETEYKIPPRLTMQVWDADHFSADDFLGKNPHPPPLHLFCSISSSLPLTRFSHVSATMFFFYQSIIQSIKLYL
;
A
#
# COMPACT_ATOMS: atom_id res chain seq x y z
N MET A 1 -6.38 36.32 13.29
CA MET A 1 -6.79 36.97 14.55
C MET A 1 -8.05 36.28 15.04
N VAL A 2 -8.16 35.97 16.34
CA VAL A 2 -9.34 35.32 16.95
C VAL A 2 -9.70 36.01 18.26
N GLN A 3 -10.99 36.07 18.60
CA GLN A 3 -11.48 36.66 19.85
C GLN A 3 -12.12 35.57 20.73
N VAL A 4 -11.62 35.42 21.96
CA VAL A 4 -12.12 34.42 22.92
C VAL A 4 -12.29 35.10 24.29
N GLY A 5 -13.49 35.00 24.86
CA GLY A 5 -13.79 35.55 26.19
C GLY A 5 -13.53 37.06 26.33
N GLY A 6 -13.62 37.83 25.24
CA GLY A 6 -13.35 39.27 25.24
C GLY A 6 -11.88 39.67 25.05
N ARG A 7 -10.95 38.70 24.98
CA ARG A 7 -9.55 38.93 24.59
C ARG A 7 -9.33 38.62 23.12
N VAL A 8 -8.40 39.34 22.50
CA VAL A 8 -8.05 39.20 21.09
C VAL A 8 -6.65 38.62 20.98
N PHE A 9 -6.51 37.54 20.20
CA PHE A 9 -5.25 36.85 19.96
C PHE A 9 -4.87 36.94 18.49
N GLN A 10 -3.57 37.14 18.23
CA GLN A 10 -2.99 37.24 16.89
C GLN A 10 -1.92 36.17 16.71
N GLY A 11 -1.78 35.67 15.49
CA GLY A 11 -0.86 34.61 15.15
C GLY A 11 -0.93 34.30 13.64
N PRO A 12 0.02 33.51 13.13
CA PRO A 12 0.04 33.08 11.73
C PRO A 12 -1.25 32.34 11.36
N THR A 13 -1.72 32.52 10.13
CA THR A 13 -2.89 31.80 9.59
C THR A 13 -2.53 30.94 8.38
N GLU A 14 -1.24 30.79 8.12
CA GLU A 14 -0.73 30.01 7.00
C GLU A 14 0.33 29.04 7.49
N ILE A 15 0.31 27.83 6.95
CA ILE A 15 1.34 26.81 7.13
C ILE A 15 1.82 26.35 5.76
N GLU A 16 3.12 26.14 5.62
CA GLU A 16 3.72 25.59 4.41
C GLU A 16 3.71 24.07 4.52
N ASP A 17 3.16 23.38 3.51
CA ASP A 17 3.19 21.93 3.44
C ASP A 17 4.54 21.40 2.91
N GLU A 18 4.70 20.07 2.92
CA GLU A 18 5.94 19.39 2.50
C GLU A 18 6.35 19.68 1.04
N ASN A 19 5.44 20.24 0.23
CA ASN A 19 5.68 20.61 -1.17
C ASN A 19 5.88 22.12 -1.35
N GLY A 20 5.99 22.89 -0.26
CA GLY A 20 6.15 24.34 -0.28
C GLY A 20 4.86 25.12 -0.54
N LEU A 21 3.68 24.47 -0.52
CA LEU A 21 2.40 25.13 -0.74
C LEU A 21 1.86 25.70 0.57
N LYS A 22 1.51 26.99 0.57
CA LYS A 22 0.89 27.65 1.71
C LYS A 22 -0.59 27.29 1.82
N LYS A 23 -0.98 26.71 2.95
CA LYS A 23 -2.36 26.38 3.31
C LYS A 23 -2.84 27.26 4.46
N GLN A 24 -4.10 27.68 4.39
CA GLN A 24 -4.74 28.39 5.50
C GLN A 24 -4.93 27.43 6.68
N THR A 25 -4.64 27.90 7.90
CA THR A 25 -4.80 27.13 9.13
C THR A 25 -5.22 28.03 10.30
N GLU A 26 -6.04 27.48 11.18
CA GLU A 26 -6.43 28.11 12.45
C GLU A 26 -5.63 27.55 13.64
N GLU A 27 -4.81 26.52 13.43
CA GLU A 27 -4.10 25.78 14.48
C GLU A 27 -3.14 26.67 15.28
N HIS A 28 -2.40 27.55 14.60
CA HIS A 28 -1.49 28.49 15.25
C HIS A 28 -2.23 29.50 16.14
N LEU A 29 -3.41 29.97 15.71
CA LEU A 29 -4.25 30.84 16.52
C LEU A 29 -4.82 30.08 17.73
N ALA A 30 -5.28 28.86 17.53
CA ALA A 30 -5.77 27.99 18.60
C ALA A 30 -4.69 27.71 19.65
N LEU A 31 -3.49 27.34 19.22
CA LEU A 31 -2.34 27.14 20.12
C LEU A 31 -1.98 28.41 20.88
N THR A 32 -2.02 29.57 20.21
CA THR A 32 -1.79 30.88 20.86
C THR A 32 -2.81 31.13 21.97
N VAL A 33 -4.09 30.83 21.70
CA VAL A 33 -5.17 30.94 22.69
C VAL A 33 -4.94 29.97 23.87
N LEU A 34 -4.57 28.72 23.60
CA LEU A 34 -4.32 27.70 24.63
C LEU A 34 -3.14 28.06 25.54
N ASN A 35 -2.04 28.57 24.98
CA ASN A 35 -0.89 29.03 25.76
C ASN A 35 -1.21 30.20 26.69
N HIS A 36 -2.26 30.98 26.39
CA HIS A 36 -2.73 32.11 27.19
C HIS A 36 -4.10 31.81 27.82
N TRP A 37 -4.48 30.53 27.96
CA TRP A 37 -5.80 30.15 28.44
C TRP A 37 -6.09 30.70 29.83
N GLU A 38 -5.07 30.79 30.70
CA GLU A 38 -5.16 31.37 32.04
C GLU A 38 -5.58 32.85 32.06
N GLU A 39 -5.43 33.56 30.94
CA GLU A 39 -5.77 34.96 30.84
C GLU A 39 -7.25 35.22 30.55
N ILE A 40 -8.00 34.19 30.15
CA ILE A 40 -9.38 34.32 29.69
C ILE A 40 -10.33 34.52 30.88
N PRO A 41 -11.13 35.60 30.91
CA PRO A 41 -12.05 35.85 32.03
C PRO A 41 -13.04 34.71 32.25
N ARG A 42 -13.32 34.39 33.53
CA ARG A 42 -14.31 33.42 34.02
C ARG A 42 -14.05 31.94 33.73
N VAL A 43 -13.43 31.60 32.60
CA VAL A 43 -13.19 30.21 32.16
C VAL A 43 -11.71 29.83 32.05
N GLY A 44 -10.81 30.82 32.09
CA GLY A 44 -9.38 30.60 31.99
C GLY A 44 -8.80 29.93 33.24
N CYS A 45 -7.88 29.00 33.01
CA CYS A 45 -7.09 28.35 34.04
C CYS A 45 -5.68 28.04 33.52
N LYS A 46 -4.73 27.81 34.43
CA LYS A 46 -3.38 27.38 34.05
C LYS A 46 -3.44 25.96 33.50
N LEU A 47 -3.28 25.82 32.19
CA LEU A 47 -3.17 24.53 31.54
C LEU A 47 -1.80 23.91 31.86
N VAL A 48 -1.78 22.63 32.18
CA VAL A 48 -0.53 21.88 32.32
C VAL A 48 -0.01 21.57 30.91
N PRO A 49 1.22 21.96 30.55
CA PRO A 49 1.75 21.80 29.20
C PRO A 49 1.76 20.35 28.72
N GLU A 50 1.93 19.41 29.64
CA GLU A 50 1.98 17.98 29.38
C GLU A 50 1.07 17.26 30.36
N HIS A 51 -0.07 16.77 29.89
CA HIS A 51 -0.94 15.85 30.63
C HIS A 51 -0.42 14.42 30.44
N VAL A 52 0.89 14.26 30.63
CA VAL A 52 1.59 12.98 30.61
C VAL A 52 1.73 12.53 32.07
N GLU A 53 0.91 11.56 32.46
CA GLU A 53 1.10 10.87 33.74
C GLU A 53 2.16 9.79 33.54
N THR A 54 3.17 9.76 34.42
CA THR A 54 4.20 8.73 34.41
C THR A 54 4.03 7.83 35.63
N ARG A 55 3.77 6.53 35.40
CA ARG A 55 3.63 5.53 36.48
C ARG A 55 4.79 4.52 36.46
N PRO A 56 5.42 4.23 37.61
CA PRO A 56 6.46 3.20 37.69
C PRO A 56 5.87 1.80 37.51
N LEU A 57 6.55 0.95 36.75
CA LEU A 57 6.27 -0.47 36.66
C LEU A 57 6.96 -1.21 37.80
N LEU A 58 6.16 -1.82 38.67
CA LEU A 58 6.63 -2.57 39.82
C LEU A 58 6.28 -4.06 39.65
N ASN A 59 7.25 -4.92 39.95
CA ASN A 59 7.03 -6.36 39.97
C ASN A 59 6.84 -6.84 41.41
N PRO A 60 5.76 -7.58 41.72
CA PRO A 60 5.52 -8.14 43.05
C PRO A 60 6.69 -8.99 43.59
N ASP A 61 7.42 -9.68 42.73
CA ASP A 61 8.57 -10.53 43.09
C ASP A 61 9.84 -9.72 43.41
N LYS A 62 9.87 -8.43 43.03
CA LYS A 62 10.98 -7.49 43.29
C LYS A 62 10.43 -6.18 43.89
N PRO A 63 9.88 -6.23 45.12
CA PRO A 63 9.28 -5.07 45.74
C PRO A 63 10.31 -3.95 45.93
N GLY A 64 9.91 -2.71 45.63
CA GLY A 64 10.76 -1.53 45.78
C GLY A 64 11.75 -1.26 44.64
N ILE A 65 11.83 -2.14 43.63
CA ILE A 65 12.67 -1.92 42.44
C ILE A 65 11.79 -1.64 41.23
N GLU A 66 11.93 -0.44 40.69
CA GLU A 66 11.28 -0.02 39.45
C GLU A 66 11.89 -0.75 38.23
N GLN A 67 11.03 -1.25 37.33
CA GLN A 67 11.43 -2.02 36.15
C GLN A 67 11.14 -1.31 34.83
N GLY A 68 10.76 -0.04 34.90
CA GLY A 68 10.36 0.79 33.77
C GLY A 68 9.29 1.77 34.19
N ARG A 69 8.86 2.61 33.24
CA ARG A 69 7.80 3.61 33.41
C ARG A 69 6.80 3.49 32.28
N ILE A 70 5.53 3.69 32.58
CA ILE A 70 4.49 3.94 31.59
C ILE A 70 4.25 5.44 31.56
N GLU A 71 4.33 6.04 30.38
CA GLU A 71 3.85 7.40 30.10
C GLU A 71 2.47 7.29 29.45
N MET A 72 1.48 8.00 29.99
CA MET A 72 0.09 7.95 29.54
C MET A 72 -0.53 9.34 29.48
N TRP A 73 -1.39 9.55 28.49
CA TRP A 73 -2.27 10.71 28.42
C TRP A 73 -3.56 10.39 29.15
N VAL A 74 -3.97 11.25 30.09
CA VAL A 74 -5.16 11.02 30.93
C VAL A 74 -6.20 12.09 30.69
N ASP A 75 -7.36 11.68 30.21
CA ASP A 75 -8.55 12.53 30.12
C ASP A 75 -9.41 12.36 31.37
N MET A 76 -9.79 13.48 31.99
CA MET A 76 -10.67 13.52 33.15
C MET A 76 -12.07 14.00 32.75
N PHE A 77 -13.08 13.18 33.00
CA PHE A 77 -14.48 13.50 32.70
C PHE A 77 -15.27 13.86 33.98
N PRO A 78 -16.21 14.82 33.92
CA PRO A 78 -17.14 15.10 35.02
C PRO A 78 -18.01 13.88 35.37
N MET A 79 -18.33 13.70 36.66
CA MET A 79 -19.12 12.55 37.13
C MET A 79 -20.57 12.55 36.65
N ASP A 80 -21.09 13.70 36.27
CA ASP A 80 -22.43 13.93 35.69
C ASP A 80 -22.47 13.74 34.16
N SER A 81 -21.32 13.54 33.53
CA SER A 81 -21.25 13.19 32.12
C SER A 81 -21.47 11.68 31.89
N PRO A 82 -21.98 11.27 30.72
CA PRO A 82 -22.02 9.85 30.37
C PRO A 82 -20.64 9.23 30.48
N ALA A 83 -20.57 7.99 30.97
CA ALA A 83 -19.30 7.27 31.06
C ALA A 83 -18.58 7.24 29.69
N PRO A 84 -17.24 7.30 29.67
CA PRO A 84 -16.48 7.09 28.45
C PRO A 84 -16.91 5.80 27.77
N GLY A 85 -16.79 5.78 26.44
CA GLY A 85 -17.07 4.58 25.65
C GLY A 85 -16.22 3.38 26.10
N PRO A 86 -16.52 2.18 25.57
CA PRO A 86 -15.70 1.00 25.85
C PRO A 86 -14.24 1.26 25.47
N ALA A 87 -13.32 0.62 26.20
CA ALA A 87 -11.89 0.73 25.93
C ALA A 87 -11.58 0.42 24.47
N LEU A 88 -10.71 1.24 23.86
CA LEU A 88 -10.25 1.02 22.51
C LEU A 88 -9.45 -0.29 22.44
N ASP A 89 -9.83 -1.19 21.54
CA ASP A 89 -9.03 -2.37 21.26
C ASP A 89 -7.77 -1.97 20.49
N VAL A 90 -6.65 -1.98 21.21
CA VAL A 90 -5.30 -1.70 20.68
C VAL A 90 -4.55 -2.97 20.29
N SER A 91 -5.23 -4.12 20.26
CA SER A 91 -4.62 -5.37 19.80
C SER A 91 -4.02 -5.19 18.40
N PRO A 92 -2.85 -5.79 18.11
CA PRO A 92 -2.27 -5.75 16.77
C PRO A 92 -3.30 -6.18 15.73
N ARG A 93 -3.47 -5.33 14.71
CA ARG A 93 -4.43 -5.61 13.64
C ARG A 93 -3.96 -6.85 12.89
N LYS A 94 -4.87 -7.81 12.72
CA LYS A 94 -4.60 -9.03 11.96
C LYS A 94 -4.84 -8.78 10.46
N PRO A 95 -4.02 -9.35 9.58
CA PRO A 95 -4.29 -9.30 8.16
C PRO A 95 -5.57 -10.06 7.83
N LYS A 96 -6.24 -9.65 6.76
CA LYS A 96 -7.40 -10.34 6.20
C LYS A 96 -7.01 -10.98 4.88
N ARG A 97 -7.61 -12.12 4.56
CA ARG A 97 -7.45 -12.77 3.26
C ARG A 97 -8.17 -11.96 2.18
N TYR A 98 -7.49 -11.72 1.06
CA TYR A 98 -8.02 -11.06 -0.14
C TYR A 98 -7.68 -11.88 -1.38
N GLU A 99 -8.36 -11.56 -2.47
CA GLU A 99 -8.12 -12.15 -3.77
C GLU A 99 -8.07 -11.07 -4.86
N LEU A 100 -6.94 -11.00 -5.58
CA LEU A 100 -6.79 -10.18 -6.77
C LEU A 100 -7.09 -11.03 -8.00
N ARG A 101 -8.10 -10.65 -8.77
CA ARG A 101 -8.41 -11.28 -10.06
C ARG A 101 -8.05 -10.33 -11.20
N VAL A 102 -7.23 -10.81 -12.12
CA VAL A 102 -6.80 -10.07 -13.32
C VAL A 102 -7.30 -10.84 -14.54
N ILE A 103 -7.99 -10.16 -15.45
CA ILE A 103 -8.49 -10.79 -16.68
C ILE A 103 -7.67 -10.28 -17.87
N ILE A 104 -7.01 -11.20 -18.57
CA ILE A 104 -6.24 -10.94 -19.79
C ILE A 104 -7.14 -11.29 -20.95
N TRP A 105 -7.69 -10.27 -21.62
CA TRP A 105 -8.53 -10.49 -22.78
C TRP A 105 -7.68 -10.69 -24.03
N ASN A 106 -6.85 -9.70 -24.34
CA ASN A 106 -6.03 -9.70 -25.52
C ASN A 106 -4.78 -8.81 -25.34
N THR A 107 -3.80 -9.00 -26.21
CA THR A 107 -2.70 -8.09 -26.48
C THR A 107 -2.87 -7.47 -27.86
N ASP A 108 -2.20 -6.36 -28.10
CA ASP A 108 -2.15 -5.67 -29.37
C ASP A 108 -0.76 -5.01 -29.51
N GLU A 109 -0.31 -4.79 -30.75
CA GLU A 109 0.99 -4.17 -31.09
C GLU A 109 2.22 -4.83 -30.43
N VAL A 110 2.18 -6.14 -30.17
CA VAL A 110 3.36 -6.89 -29.70
C VAL A 110 4.42 -6.93 -30.82
N ILE A 111 5.67 -6.68 -30.44
CA ILE A 111 6.80 -6.72 -31.39
C ILE A 111 6.96 -8.15 -31.89
N LEU A 112 6.98 -8.30 -33.21
CA LEU A 112 7.18 -9.58 -33.89
C LEU A 112 8.69 -9.85 -34.04
N GLU A 113 9.18 -10.88 -33.37
CA GLU A 113 10.60 -11.20 -33.29
C GLU A 113 11.02 -12.40 -34.14
N ASP A 114 10.10 -13.26 -34.58
CA ASP A 114 10.43 -14.43 -35.40
C ASP A 114 10.44 -14.08 -36.88
N ASP A 115 11.51 -14.42 -37.59
CA ASP A 115 11.58 -14.35 -39.05
C ASP A 115 11.36 -15.76 -39.63
N ASP A 116 10.26 -16.00 -40.34
CA ASP A 116 10.08 -17.27 -41.06
C ASP A 116 11.12 -17.38 -42.19
N TYR A 117 12.03 -18.36 -42.06
CA TYR A 117 13.14 -18.59 -42.99
C TYR A 117 12.68 -18.82 -44.45
N PHE A 118 11.48 -19.33 -44.66
CA PHE A 118 10.98 -19.65 -45.99
C PHE A 118 10.15 -18.53 -46.63
N THR A 119 9.42 -17.74 -45.84
CA THR A 119 8.50 -16.69 -46.35
C THR A 119 9.00 -15.27 -46.08
N GLY A 120 9.88 -15.09 -45.09
CA GLY A 120 10.31 -13.78 -44.60
C GLY A 120 9.23 -13.03 -43.82
N GLU A 121 8.10 -13.67 -43.52
CA GLU A 121 7.03 -13.07 -42.71
C GLU A 121 7.42 -13.11 -41.22
N LYS A 122 7.10 -12.00 -40.52
CA LYS A 122 7.38 -11.90 -39.09
C LYS A 122 6.21 -12.45 -38.28
N SER A 123 6.50 -13.27 -37.27
CA SER A 123 5.49 -13.74 -36.31
C SER A 123 6.03 -13.74 -34.87
N SER A 124 5.16 -14.01 -33.90
CA SER A 124 5.55 -14.29 -32.51
C SER A 124 4.54 -15.23 -31.84
N ASP A 125 5.02 -16.02 -30.90
CA ASP A 125 4.23 -16.93 -30.06
C ASP A 125 3.97 -16.30 -28.68
N ILE A 126 2.88 -15.57 -28.56
CA ILE A 126 2.68 -14.62 -27.47
C ILE A 126 2.08 -15.31 -26.23
N PHE A 127 2.67 -15.11 -25.05
CA PHE A 127 2.01 -15.39 -23.77
C PHE A 127 2.23 -14.27 -22.75
N VAL A 128 1.35 -14.20 -21.74
CA VAL A 128 1.42 -13.20 -20.67
C VAL A 128 1.76 -13.87 -19.35
N ARG A 129 2.71 -13.32 -18.62
CA ARG A 129 3.16 -13.76 -17.29
C ARG A 129 2.84 -12.71 -16.24
N GLY A 130 2.32 -13.11 -15.09
CA GLY A 130 1.99 -12.21 -13.98
C GLY A 130 2.32 -12.78 -12.61
N TRP A 131 2.71 -11.92 -11.67
CA TRP A 131 2.93 -12.30 -10.27
C TRP A 131 2.81 -11.13 -9.29
N LEU A 132 2.46 -11.43 -8.04
CA LEU A 132 2.56 -10.47 -6.93
C LEU A 132 3.97 -10.44 -6.36
N LYS A 133 4.45 -9.24 -6.02
CA LYS A 133 5.71 -9.08 -5.28
C LYS A 133 5.67 -9.94 -4.01
N GLY A 134 6.77 -10.63 -3.70
CA GLY A 134 6.88 -11.51 -2.54
C GLY A 134 6.28 -12.92 -2.74
N GLN A 135 5.51 -13.12 -3.80
CA GLN A 135 5.00 -14.43 -4.24
C GLN A 135 5.54 -14.77 -5.64
N GLN A 136 6.84 -14.54 -5.88
CA GLN A 136 7.44 -14.80 -7.19
C GLN A 136 7.46 -16.28 -7.59
N GLU A 137 7.29 -17.19 -6.62
CA GLU A 137 7.14 -18.63 -6.90
C GLU A 137 5.73 -18.96 -7.42
N ASP A 138 4.74 -18.11 -7.14
CA ASP A 138 3.34 -18.26 -7.59
C ASP A 138 3.07 -17.48 -8.88
N LYS A 139 4.07 -17.44 -9.79
CA LYS A 139 3.91 -16.87 -11.13
C LYS A 139 2.82 -17.63 -11.88
N GLN A 140 1.98 -16.88 -12.60
CA GLN A 140 0.95 -17.43 -13.46
C GLN A 140 1.20 -16.98 -14.89
N ASP A 141 1.06 -17.92 -15.82
CA ASP A 141 1.17 -17.70 -17.25
C ASP A 141 -0.20 -17.95 -17.90
N THR A 142 -0.48 -17.25 -19.01
CA THR A 142 -1.59 -17.61 -19.91
C THR A 142 -1.19 -18.81 -20.77
N ASP A 143 -2.16 -19.34 -21.52
CA ASP A 143 -1.84 -20.14 -22.70
C ASP A 143 -1.05 -19.32 -23.73
N VAL A 144 -0.38 -20.00 -24.67
CA VAL A 144 0.36 -19.37 -25.78
C VAL A 144 -0.59 -19.11 -26.95
N HIS A 145 -0.54 -17.90 -27.50
CA HIS A 145 -1.16 -17.54 -28.76
C HIS A 145 -0.14 -17.71 -29.89
N TYR A 146 -0.26 -18.81 -30.62
CA TYR A 146 0.70 -19.20 -31.65
C TYR A 146 0.59 -18.35 -32.92
N HIS A 147 1.74 -18.03 -33.50
CA HIS A 147 1.90 -17.47 -34.84
C HIS A 147 1.11 -16.17 -35.08
N SER A 148 1.28 -15.21 -34.16
CA SER A 148 0.71 -13.87 -34.35
C SER A 148 1.45 -13.12 -35.45
N LEU A 149 0.76 -12.75 -36.53
CA LEU A 149 1.31 -11.98 -37.65
C LEU A 149 1.18 -10.46 -37.48
N THR A 150 0.39 -10.03 -36.49
CA THR A 150 0.02 -8.61 -36.29
C THR A 150 0.43 -8.09 -34.91
N GLY A 151 0.93 -8.95 -34.03
CA GLY A 151 1.20 -8.63 -32.63
C GLY A 151 -0.05 -8.70 -31.74
N GLU A 152 -1.18 -9.14 -32.30
CA GLU A 152 -2.40 -9.40 -31.55
C GLU A 152 -2.36 -10.80 -30.93
N GLY A 153 -2.86 -10.94 -29.70
CA GLY A 153 -3.03 -12.23 -29.04
C GLY A 153 -4.33 -12.24 -28.26
N ASN A 154 -5.07 -13.35 -28.25
CA ASN A 154 -6.35 -13.46 -27.55
C ASN A 154 -6.31 -14.63 -26.56
N PHE A 155 -6.59 -14.33 -25.29
CA PHE A 155 -6.38 -15.24 -24.17
C PHE A 155 -7.66 -15.54 -23.40
N ASN A 156 -8.50 -14.52 -23.15
CA ASN A 156 -9.64 -14.62 -22.22
C ASN A 156 -9.25 -15.35 -20.90
N TRP A 157 -8.09 -15.01 -20.37
CA TRP A 157 -7.48 -15.70 -19.23
C TRP A 157 -7.76 -14.98 -17.93
N ARG A 158 -7.78 -15.71 -16.81
CA ARG A 158 -8.01 -15.14 -15.48
C ARG A 158 -6.93 -15.56 -14.50
N PHE A 159 -6.05 -14.64 -14.16
CA PHE A 159 -5.17 -14.81 -13.00
C PHE A 159 -5.93 -14.59 -11.71
N VAL A 160 -5.59 -15.39 -10.70
CA VAL A 160 -6.19 -15.33 -9.36
C VAL A 160 -5.07 -15.39 -8.34
N PHE A 161 -4.80 -14.28 -7.65
CA PHE A 161 -3.76 -14.19 -6.64
C PHE A 161 -4.37 -14.02 -5.25
N PRO A 162 -4.34 -15.06 -4.39
CA PRO A 162 -4.72 -14.94 -3.00
C PRO A 162 -3.59 -14.32 -2.17
N PHE A 163 -3.90 -13.36 -1.29
CA PHE A 163 -2.91 -12.73 -0.42
C PHE A 163 -3.52 -12.26 0.88
N ASP A 164 -2.70 -12.14 1.93
CA ASP A 164 -3.11 -11.59 3.21
C ASP A 164 -2.76 -10.10 3.26
N TYR A 165 -3.73 -9.24 3.61
CA TYR A 165 -3.61 -7.78 3.49
C TYR A 165 -3.97 -7.07 4.78
N LEU A 166 -3.11 -6.15 5.18
CA LEU A 166 -3.32 -5.27 6.31
C LEU A 166 -3.75 -3.89 5.83
N MET A 167 -5.06 -3.71 5.76
CA MET A 167 -5.74 -2.50 5.28
C MET A 167 -5.24 -1.19 5.88
N ALA A 168 -4.86 -1.20 7.17
CA ALA A 168 -4.44 0.00 7.89
C ALA A 168 -3.06 0.52 7.46
N GLU A 169 -2.18 -0.39 7.05
CA GLU A 169 -0.80 -0.09 6.64
C GLU A 169 -0.62 -0.16 5.12
N GLU A 170 -1.66 -0.59 4.41
CA GLU A 170 -1.67 -0.83 2.98
C GLU A 170 -0.58 -1.81 2.51
N LYS A 171 -0.35 -2.87 3.29
CA LYS A 171 0.69 -3.89 3.04
C LYS A 171 0.11 -5.29 2.85
N ILE A 172 0.74 -6.06 1.97
CA ILE A 172 0.62 -7.52 1.95
C ILE A 172 1.47 -8.08 3.08
N VAL A 173 0.93 -9.03 3.81
CA VAL A 173 1.63 -9.82 4.85
C VAL A 173 1.97 -11.18 4.26
N ILE A 174 3.22 -11.58 4.40
CA ILE A 174 3.73 -12.88 3.97
C ILE A 174 4.39 -13.55 5.15
N SER A 175 3.89 -14.74 5.51
CA SER A 175 4.50 -15.60 6.51
C SER A 175 5.37 -16.63 5.81
N LYS A 176 6.69 -16.60 6.04
CA LYS A 176 7.63 -17.58 5.46
C LYS A 176 8.30 -18.39 6.57
N LYS A 177 8.32 -19.71 6.42
CA LYS A 177 9.20 -20.59 7.19
C LYS A 177 10.54 -20.66 6.47
N GLU A 178 11.62 -20.28 7.13
CA GLU A 178 12.95 -20.23 6.51
C GLU A 178 13.50 -21.63 6.17
N SER A 179 12.99 -22.69 6.78
CA SER A 179 13.34 -24.08 6.49
C SER A 179 12.26 -25.06 6.99
N MET A 180 12.18 -26.27 6.42
CA MET A 180 11.31 -27.37 6.91
C MET A 180 11.61 -27.79 8.37
N PHE A 181 12.71 -27.29 8.95
CA PHE A 181 13.15 -27.56 10.32
C PHE A 181 13.19 -26.31 11.22
N SER A 182 12.85 -25.11 10.71
CA SER A 182 12.74 -23.89 11.53
C SER A 182 11.31 -23.73 12.06
N TRP A 183 11.15 -23.62 13.37
CA TRP A 183 9.84 -23.38 14.00
C TRP A 183 9.41 -21.90 13.91
N ASP A 184 10.34 -21.00 13.64
CA ASP A 184 10.08 -19.57 13.61
C ASP A 184 9.50 -19.17 12.23
N GLU A 185 8.22 -18.77 12.23
CA GLU A 185 7.56 -18.14 11.08
C GLU A 185 7.91 -16.64 11.10
N THR A 186 8.65 -16.18 10.10
CA THR A 186 8.93 -14.75 9.97
C THR A 186 7.85 -14.10 9.11
N GLU A 187 7.17 -13.09 9.66
CA GLU A 187 6.22 -12.26 8.94
C GLU A 187 6.91 -11.05 8.30
N TYR A 188 6.72 -10.90 6.99
CA TYR A 188 7.22 -9.75 6.24
C TYR A 188 6.05 -8.94 5.69
N LYS A 189 6.19 -7.61 5.73
CA LYS A 189 5.24 -6.67 5.14
C LYS A 189 5.84 -6.04 3.90
N ILE A 190 5.10 -6.11 2.80
CA ILE A 190 5.55 -5.57 1.50
C ILE A 190 4.45 -4.74 0.83
N PRO A 191 4.80 -3.80 -0.06
CA PRO A 191 3.79 -3.08 -0.82
C PRO A 191 3.07 -4.03 -1.80
N PRO A 192 1.74 -3.90 -1.97
CA PRO A 192 0.97 -4.66 -2.96
C PRO A 192 1.35 -4.22 -4.38
N ARG A 193 2.21 -4.99 -5.04
CA ARG A 193 2.65 -4.72 -6.41
C ARG A 193 2.41 -5.95 -7.28
N LEU A 194 1.67 -5.77 -8.36
CA LEU A 194 1.49 -6.74 -9.42
C LEU A 194 2.48 -6.42 -10.54
N THR A 195 3.24 -7.42 -10.96
CA THR A 195 4.09 -7.34 -12.14
C THR A 195 3.44 -8.16 -13.25
N MET A 196 3.43 -7.62 -14.47
CA MET A 196 3.02 -8.35 -15.66
C MET A 196 4.02 -8.14 -16.79
N GLN A 197 4.17 -9.17 -17.62
CA GLN A 197 5.09 -9.22 -18.75
C GLN A 197 4.46 -9.97 -19.92
N VAL A 198 4.76 -9.54 -21.13
CA VAL A 198 4.45 -10.25 -22.38
C VAL A 198 5.73 -10.92 -22.86
N TRP A 199 5.62 -12.15 -23.33
CA TRP A 199 6.74 -13.00 -23.73
C TRP A 199 6.46 -13.68 -25.07
N ASP A 200 7.53 -13.99 -25.80
CA ASP A 200 7.54 -14.86 -26.97
C ASP A 200 8.01 -16.26 -26.55
N ALA A 201 7.25 -17.31 -26.90
CA ALA A 201 7.47 -18.67 -26.43
C ALA A 201 8.66 -19.35 -27.12
N ASP A 202 8.90 -19.05 -28.39
CA ASP A 202 9.96 -19.68 -29.19
C ASP A 202 11.36 -19.14 -28.86
N HIS A 203 11.44 -18.00 -28.15
CA HIS A 203 12.71 -17.41 -27.71
C HIS A 203 13.29 -18.05 -26.44
N PHE A 204 12.63 -19.05 -25.84
CA PHE A 204 13.14 -19.74 -24.64
C PHE A 204 13.64 -21.16 -24.96
N SER A 205 14.56 -21.30 -25.93
CA SER A 205 15.44 -22.46 -25.94
C SER A 205 16.57 -22.22 -24.91
N ALA A 206 16.59 -23.03 -23.86
CA ALA A 206 17.55 -22.93 -22.77
C ALA A 206 19.00 -23.29 -23.15
N ASP A 207 19.33 -23.35 -24.44
CA ASP A 207 20.59 -23.91 -24.95
C ASP A 207 21.32 -23.07 -26.01
N ASP A 208 21.01 -21.79 -26.20
CA ASP A 208 21.87 -20.91 -27.01
C ASP A 208 22.68 -19.94 -26.12
N PHE A 209 23.79 -20.43 -25.60
CA PHE A 209 24.88 -19.59 -25.13
C PHE A 209 25.52 -18.90 -26.34
N LEU A 210 25.06 -17.71 -26.73
CA LEU A 210 25.72 -16.91 -27.77
C LEU A 210 25.80 -15.43 -27.40
N GLY A 211 27.04 -14.96 -27.35
CA GLY A 211 27.43 -13.66 -26.82
C GLY A 211 26.90 -12.44 -27.59
N LYS A 212 26.87 -11.34 -26.85
CA LYS A 212 26.86 -9.94 -27.30
C LYS A 212 25.85 -9.61 -28.40
N ASN A 213 24.61 -9.34 -27.98
CA ASN A 213 23.84 -8.22 -28.49
C ASN A 213 23.00 -7.61 -27.35
N PRO A 214 22.79 -6.26 -27.33
CA PRO A 214 22.01 -5.62 -26.28
C PRO A 214 20.53 -5.81 -26.60
N HIS A 215 19.92 -6.87 -26.09
CA HIS A 215 18.47 -7.07 -26.24
C HIS A 215 17.70 -6.00 -25.44
N PRO A 216 16.58 -5.48 -25.97
CA PRO A 216 15.65 -4.72 -25.15
C PRO A 216 15.11 -5.64 -24.04
N PRO A 217 15.02 -5.17 -22.78
CA PRO A 217 14.46 -5.97 -21.70
C PRO A 217 12.99 -6.33 -22.02
N PRO A 218 12.48 -7.49 -21.56
CA PRO A 218 11.07 -7.81 -21.67
C PRO A 218 10.25 -6.64 -21.10
N LEU A 219 9.15 -6.28 -21.77
CA LEU A 219 8.33 -5.14 -21.36
C LEU A 219 7.83 -5.36 -19.92
N HIS A 220 8.43 -4.64 -18.97
CA HIS A 220 8.07 -4.72 -17.56
C HIS A 220 6.91 -3.77 -17.29
N LEU A 221 5.70 -4.30 -17.19
CA LEU A 221 4.56 -3.53 -16.72
C LEU A 221 4.52 -3.59 -15.19
N PHE A 222 4.81 -2.46 -14.54
CA PHE A 222 4.68 -2.31 -13.09
C PHE A 222 3.31 -1.73 -12.77
N CYS A 223 2.42 -2.56 -12.22
CA CYS A 223 1.19 -2.07 -11.62
C CYS A 223 1.40 -1.95 -10.10
N SER A 224 1.54 -0.73 -9.60
CA SER A 224 1.45 -0.46 -8.17
C SER A 224 -0.01 -0.27 -7.79
N ILE A 225 -0.53 -1.12 -6.92
CA ILE A 225 -1.82 -0.87 -6.28
C ILE A 225 -1.56 0.22 -5.22
N SER A 226 -1.61 1.49 -5.60
CA SER A 226 -1.56 2.61 -4.65
C SER A 226 -2.98 3.09 -4.37
N SER A 227 -3.53 2.77 -3.21
CA SER A 227 -4.78 3.33 -2.74
C SER A 227 -4.56 4.75 -2.24
N SER A 228 -5.09 5.75 -2.95
CA SER A 228 -5.31 7.10 -2.39
C SER A 228 -6.75 7.29 -1.89
N LEU A 229 -7.55 6.22 -1.85
CA LEU A 229 -8.94 6.22 -1.39
C LEU A 229 -9.23 5.00 -0.49
N PRO A 230 -10.12 5.12 0.51
CA PRO A 230 -10.51 4.01 1.37
C PRO A 230 -11.22 2.89 0.57
N LEU A 231 -10.81 1.65 0.84
CA LEU A 231 -11.22 0.42 0.14
C LEU A 231 -12.73 0.07 0.20
N THR A 232 -13.53 0.84 0.93
CA THR A 232 -15.00 0.73 0.95
C THR A 232 -15.68 1.26 -0.31
N ARG A 233 -14.96 1.98 -1.19
CA ARG A 233 -15.47 2.42 -2.52
C ARG A 233 -14.94 1.61 -3.71
N PHE A 234 -14.21 0.51 -3.48
CA PHE A 234 -13.45 -0.21 -4.52
C PHE A 234 -14.25 -1.21 -5.37
N SER A 235 -15.59 -1.23 -5.28
CA SER A 235 -16.41 -2.07 -6.16
C SER A 235 -16.29 -1.69 -7.65
N HIS A 236 -15.71 -0.52 -7.96
CA HIS A 236 -15.33 -0.09 -9.30
C HIS A 236 -14.06 0.75 -9.23
N VAL A 237 -12.88 0.13 -9.38
CA VAL A 237 -11.65 0.86 -9.68
C VAL A 237 -11.19 0.52 -11.09
N SER A 238 -11.24 1.52 -11.97
CA SER A 238 -10.38 1.56 -13.15
C SER A 238 -9.01 1.98 -12.65
N ALA A 239 -8.06 1.05 -12.55
CA ALA A 239 -6.69 1.39 -12.20
C ALA A 239 -6.12 2.25 -13.34
N THR A 240 -5.76 3.50 -13.07
CA THR A 240 -5.00 4.32 -14.02
C THR A 240 -3.58 3.77 -14.08
N MET A 241 -3.35 2.94 -15.09
CA MET A 241 -2.06 2.34 -15.40
C MET A 241 -1.25 3.37 -16.17
N PHE A 242 -0.03 3.68 -15.73
CA PHE A 242 0.89 4.52 -16.49
C PHE A 242 1.42 3.68 -17.66
N PHE A 243 0.80 3.85 -18.84
CA PHE A 243 1.14 3.13 -20.05
C PHE A 243 2.26 3.84 -20.81
N PHE A 244 3.34 3.12 -21.10
CA PHE A 244 3.98 3.19 -22.40
C PHE A 244 3.45 1.98 -23.17
N TYR A 245 2.71 2.23 -24.26
CA TYR A 245 1.90 1.26 -25.04
C TYR A 245 0.57 0.85 -24.38
N GLN A 246 -0.52 1.27 -25.03
CA GLN A 246 -1.90 1.01 -24.62
C GLN A 246 -2.25 -0.48 -24.81
N SER A 247 -3.22 -0.96 -24.03
CA SER A 247 -4.14 -2.06 -24.39
C SER A 247 -3.94 -3.49 -23.83
N ILE A 248 -2.97 -3.77 -22.96
CA ILE A 248 -2.76 -5.17 -22.49
C ILE A 248 -3.82 -5.65 -21.46
N ILE A 249 -4.41 -4.74 -20.65
CA ILE A 249 -5.29 -5.13 -19.52
C ILE A 249 -6.59 -4.33 -19.55
N GLN A 250 -7.70 -4.98 -19.88
CA GLN A 250 -9.01 -4.33 -19.93
C GLN A 250 -9.78 -4.40 -18.60
N SER A 251 -9.45 -5.31 -17.66
CA SER A 251 -10.16 -5.38 -16.37
C SER A 251 -9.33 -6.00 -15.23
N ILE A 252 -9.28 -5.30 -14.10
CA ILE A 252 -8.77 -5.79 -12.81
C ILE A 252 -9.90 -5.69 -11.79
N LYS A 253 -10.16 -6.76 -11.04
CA LYS A 253 -11.17 -6.77 -9.96
C LYS A 253 -10.58 -7.36 -8.68
N LEU A 254 -10.75 -6.63 -7.57
CA LEU A 254 -10.43 -7.09 -6.22
C LEU A 254 -11.70 -7.63 -5.57
N TYR A 255 -11.60 -8.81 -4.97
CA TYR A 255 -12.69 -9.43 -4.23
C TYR A 255 -12.29 -9.63 -2.77
N LEU A 256 -13.31 -9.55 -1.89
CA LEU A 256 -13.26 -9.76 -0.45
C LEU A 256 -13.65 -11.20 -0.11
#